data_AF-A0A0P7XVG8-F1
#
_entry.id   AF-A0A0P7XVG8-F1
#
_cell.length_a   1.000
_cell.length_b   1.000
_cell.length_c   1.000
_cell.angle_alpha   90.00
_cell.angle_beta   90.00
_cell.angle_gamma   90.00
#
_symmetry.space_group_name_H-M   'P 1'
#
loop_
_entity.id
_entity.type
_entity.pdbx_description
1 polymer ?
#
loop_
_entity_poly.entity_id
_entity_poly.type
_entity_poly.pdbx_seq_one_letter_code
_entity_poly.pdbx_strand_id
1 'polypeptide(L)'
;MHETACVSAGVTSELATILDILPTFTNLAGAKLPSVQLDGFDMKPILFDNGPSARKAVFYYPVDPSEKYGLFAVRVGKYKAHYYTQGSIKSSTTPDQDCGAHAFFKQHDPPLLFNLEIDSSENYNLSMADDPEYKDVLEMIQSVKKEFEMGMVFGESQMNKGRDPALEPCCTPDCSPKPSCCTC
;
A
#
# COMPACT_ATOMS: atom_id res chain seq x y z
N MET A 1 -36.45 4.54 2.43
CA MET A 1 -36.58 3.11 2.74
C MET A 1 -35.18 2.58 2.92
N HIS A 2 -34.73 2.38 4.17
CA HIS A 2 -33.44 1.75 4.44
C HIS A 2 -33.66 0.24 4.42
N GLU A 3 -33.30 -0.38 3.30
CA GLU A 3 -33.17 -1.82 3.22
C GLU A 3 -31.97 -2.21 4.08
N THR A 4 -32.19 -3.08 5.06
CA THR A 4 -31.12 -3.60 5.92
C THR A 4 -30.24 -4.53 5.08
N ALA A 5 -29.28 -3.95 4.37
CA ALA A 5 -28.32 -4.73 3.59
C ALA A 5 -27.42 -5.49 4.58
N CYS A 6 -27.57 -6.80 4.62
CA CYS A 6 -26.70 -7.69 5.39
C CYS A 6 -25.58 -8.21 4.48
N VAL A 7 -24.36 -8.22 4.98
CA VAL A 7 -23.23 -8.87 4.31
C VAL A 7 -23.45 -10.38 4.38
N SER A 8 -23.45 -11.06 3.23
CA SER A 8 -23.56 -12.52 3.19
C SER A 8 -22.28 -13.18 3.73
N ALA A 9 -22.44 -14.28 4.48
CA ALA A 9 -21.30 -15.07 4.89
C ALA A 9 -20.56 -15.62 3.66
N GLY A 10 -19.23 -15.42 3.59
CA GLY A 10 -18.43 -15.83 2.45
C GLY A 10 -16.98 -15.39 2.53
N VAL A 11 -16.25 -15.64 1.44
CA VAL A 11 -14.85 -15.23 1.24
C VAL A 11 -14.76 -14.59 -0.13
N THR A 12 -13.97 -13.52 -0.25
CA THR A 12 -13.68 -12.86 -1.52
C THR A 12 -12.18 -12.78 -1.76
N SER A 13 -11.78 -12.92 -3.03
CA SER A 13 -10.41 -12.71 -3.50
C SER A 13 -10.24 -11.39 -4.25
N GLU A 14 -11.29 -10.55 -4.25
CA GLU A 14 -11.28 -9.23 -4.86
C GLU A 14 -10.25 -8.31 -4.20
N LEU A 15 -9.64 -7.42 -5.00
CA LEU A 15 -8.66 -6.46 -4.48
C LEU A 15 -9.33 -5.40 -3.62
N ALA A 16 -8.86 -5.27 -2.38
CA ALA A 16 -9.26 -4.22 -1.45
C ALA A 16 -8.05 -3.70 -0.67
N THR A 17 -8.12 -2.46 -0.21
CA THR A 17 -7.07 -1.78 0.55
C THR A 17 -7.68 -0.92 1.65
N ILE A 18 -6.86 -0.47 2.60
CA ILE A 18 -7.29 0.47 3.64
C ILE A 18 -7.77 1.82 3.06
N LEU A 19 -7.31 2.18 1.86
CA LEU A 19 -7.70 3.42 1.16
C LEU A 19 -9.19 3.41 0.77
N ASP A 20 -9.77 2.23 0.61
CA ASP A 20 -11.16 2.02 0.18
C ASP A 20 -12.18 2.26 1.31
N ILE A 21 -11.72 2.33 2.57
CA ILE A 21 -12.60 2.52 3.74
C ILE A 21 -13.35 3.85 3.63
N LEU A 22 -12.66 4.96 3.39
CA LEU A 22 -13.28 6.29 3.34
C LEU A 22 -14.42 6.37 2.31
N PRO A 23 -14.22 6.05 1.02
CA PRO A 23 -15.30 6.11 0.03
C PRO A 23 -16.43 5.12 0.28
N THR A 24 -16.12 3.91 0.78
CA THR A 24 -17.13 2.92 1.12
C THR A 24 -18.06 3.43 2.22
N PHE A 25 -17.50 3.85 3.37
CA PHE A 25 -18.32 4.32 4.50
C PHE A 25 -19.02 5.63 4.21
N THR A 26 -18.43 6.50 3.40
CA THR A 26 -19.09 7.74 2.96
C THR A 26 -20.34 7.41 2.13
N ASN A 27 -20.24 6.45 1.19
CA ASN A 27 -21.41 5.99 0.40
C ASN A 27 -22.48 5.36 1.32
N LEU A 28 -22.08 4.47 2.24
CA LEU A 28 -23.01 3.82 3.16
C LEU A 28 -23.73 4.81 4.09
N ALA A 29 -23.06 5.87 4.52
CA ALA A 29 -23.65 6.92 5.33
C ALA A 29 -24.51 7.93 4.54
N GLY A 30 -24.54 7.84 3.19
CA GLY A 30 -25.16 8.85 2.34
C GLY A 30 -24.47 10.22 2.42
N ALA A 31 -23.21 10.25 2.86
CA ALA A 31 -22.41 11.46 2.99
C ALA A 31 -21.78 11.84 1.64
N LYS A 32 -21.28 13.08 1.54
CA LYS A 32 -20.57 13.55 0.35
C LYS A 32 -19.07 13.32 0.53
N LEU A 33 -18.42 12.83 -0.52
CA LEU A 33 -16.98 12.78 -0.59
C LEU A 33 -16.37 14.19 -0.64
N PRO A 34 -15.16 14.39 -0.09
CA PRO A 34 -14.44 15.65 -0.23
C PRO A 34 -14.08 15.92 -1.69
N SER A 35 -13.95 17.21 -2.05
CA SER A 35 -13.52 17.64 -3.39
C SER A 35 -12.01 17.55 -3.56
N VAL A 36 -11.44 16.38 -3.30
CA VAL A 36 -10.02 16.05 -3.51
C VAL A 36 -9.92 14.72 -4.26
N GLN A 37 -8.80 14.50 -4.93
CA GLN A 37 -8.52 13.18 -5.51
C GLN A 37 -8.39 12.16 -4.37
N LEU A 38 -9.09 11.04 -4.50
CA LEU A 38 -8.98 9.91 -3.59
C LEU A 38 -8.39 8.72 -4.35
N ASP A 39 -7.58 7.93 -3.66
CA ASP A 39 -6.98 6.70 -4.18
C ASP A 39 -7.79 5.44 -3.81
N GLY A 40 -8.86 5.64 -3.04
CA GLY A 40 -9.80 4.61 -2.61
C GLY A 40 -11.00 4.49 -3.56
N PHE A 41 -11.61 3.31 -3.56
CA PHE A 41 -12.82 2.98 -4.28
C PHE A 41 -13.90 2.46 -3.33
N ASP A 42 -15.16 2.58 -3.73
CA ASP A 42 -16.28 2.03 -2.97
C ASP A 42 -16.33 0.49 -3.08
N MET A 43 -16.31 -0.19 -1.93
CA MET A 43 -16.39 -1.65 -1.81
C MET A 43 -17.81 -2.17 -1.62
N LYS A 44 -18.84 -1.33 -1.70
CA LYS A 44 -20.24 -1.76 -1.59
C LYS A 44 -20.57 -2.97 -2.49
N PRO A 45 -20.12 -3.04 -3.77
CA PRO A 45 -20.36 -4.22 -4.60
C PRO A 45 -19.76 -5.51 -4.02
N ILE A 46 -18.55 -5.43 -3.44
CA ILE A 46 -17.89 -6.57 -2.80
C ILE A 46 -18.69 -7.02 -1.56
N LEU A 47 -19.16 -6.05 -0.75
CA LEU A 47 -19.79 -6.31 0.54
C LEU A 47 -21.23 -6.81 0.45
N PHE A 48 -22.01 -6.30 -0.50
CA PHE A 48 -23.46 -6.52 -0.53
C PHE A 48 -23.97 -7.21 -1.79
N ASP A 49 -23.20 -7.19 -2.88
CA ASP A 49 -23.66 -7.66 -4.19
C ASP A 49 -22.88 -8.88 -4.70
N ASN A 50 -21.89 -9.39 -3.95
CA ASN A 50 -20.89 -10.36 -4.43
C ASN A 50 -20.27 -9.93 -5.77
N GLY A 51 -20.14 -8.62 -5.96
CA GLY A 51 -19.68 -7.99 -7.18
C GLY A 51 -18.16 -7.80 -7.21
N PRO A 52 -17.62 -7.44 -8.39
CA PRO A 52 -16.20 -7.22 -8.57
C PRO A 52 -15.73 -5.95 -7.86
N SER A 53 -14.47 -5.91 -7.47
CA SER A 53 -13.82 -4.69 -7.04
C SER A 53 -13.63 -3.72 -8.21
N ALA A 54 -13.89 -2.44 -7.94
CA ALA A 54 -13.48 -1.36 -8.82
C ALA A 54 -11.94 -1.20 -8.85
N ARG A 55 -11.24 -1.65 -7.81
CA ARG A 55 -9.78 -1.58 -7.72
C ARG A 55 -9.14 -2.59 -8.66
N LYS A 56 -8.34 -2.08 -9.62
CA LYS A 56 -7.56 -2.91 -10.56
C LYS A 56 -6.08 -3.00 -10.20
N ALA A 57 -5.57 -2.02 -9.45
CA ALA A 57 -4.16 -1.94 -9.08
C ALA A 57 -3.95 -1.58 -7.60
N VAL A 58 -2.81 -2.00 -7.07
CA VAL A 58 -2.28 -1.62 -5.76
C VAL A 58 -0.84 -1.14 -5.93
N PHE A 59 -0.54 0.00 -5.31
CA PHE A 59 0.75 0.67 -5.40
C PHE A 59 1.45 0.62 -4.03
N TYR A 60 2.73 0.24 -4.01
CA TYR A 60 3.47 0.03 -2.77
C TYR A 60 4.64 1.02 -2.69
N TYR A 61 4.62 1.87 -1.66
CA TYR A 61 5.72 2.74 -1.28
C TYR A 61 6.59 2.08 -0.19
N PRO A 62 7.90 2.36 -0.15
CA PRO A 62 8.77 1.95 0.95
C PRO A 62 8.50 2.77 2.21
N VAL A 63 9.16 2.39 3.32
CA VAL A 63 9.09 3.12 4.60
C VAL A 63 9.62 4.56 4.48
N ASP A 64 10.65 4.77 3.67
CA ASP A 64 11.24 6.08 3.39
C ASP A 64 11.17 6.39 1.89
N PRO A 65 10.00 6.84 1.40
CA PRO A 65 9.78 7.08 -0.02
C PRO A 65 10.47 8.37 -0.46
N SER A 66 10.97 8.39 -1.69
CA SER A 66 11.54 9.58 -2.31
C SER A 66 11.13 9.69 -3.76
N GLU A 67 11.07 10.93 -4.27
CA GLU A 67 10.77 11.22 -5.68
C GLU A 67 11.72 10.53 -6.66
N LYS A 68 12.97 10.26 -6.22
CA LYS A 68 13.98 9.58 -7.04
C LYS A 68 13.60 8.14 -7.38
N TYR A 69 12.99 7.42 -6.44
CA TYR A 69 12.69 5.99 -6.59
C TYR A 69 11.19 5.72 -6.79
N GLY A 70 10.32 6.59 -6.27
CA GLY A 70 8.87 6.47 -6.42
C GLY A 70 8.34 5.16 -5.83
N LEU A 71 7.54 4.46 -6.62
CA LEU A 71 6.93 3.18 -6.25
C LEU A 71 7.94 2.03 -6.23
N PHE A 72 7.93 1.24 -5.15
CA PHE A 72 8.75 0.02 -5.03
C PHE A 72 8.13 -1.16 -5.76
N ALA A 73 6.82 -1.31 -5.66
CA ALA A 73 6.10 -2.38 -6.32
C ALA A 73 4.71 -1.93 -6.81
N VAL A 74 4.20 -2.61 -7.82
CA VAL A 74 2.85 -2.42 -8.36
C VAL A 74 2.22 -3.79 -8.57
N ARG A 75 1.00 -3.98 -8.05
CA ARG A 75 0.18 -5.17 -8.31
C ARG A 75 -0.97 -4.79 -9.23
N VAL A 76 -1.19 -5.57 -10.29
CA VAL A 76 -2.35 -5.48 -11.17
C VAL A 76 -2.99 -6.87 -11.24
N GLY A 77 -4.22 -6.99 -10.72
CA GLY A 77 -4.88 -8.29 -10.57
C GLY A 77 -4.03 -9.28 -9.75
N LYS A 78 -3.68 -10.41 -10.36
CA LYS A 78 -2.85 -11.46 -9.75
C LYS A 78 -1.35 -11.21 -9.83
N TYR A 79 -0.90 -10.29 -10.69
CA TYR A 79 0.52 -10.08 -10.92
C TYR A 79 1.07 -8.92 -10.08
N LYS A 80 2.26 -9.10 -9.50
CA LYS A 80 2.97 -8.06 -8.74
C LYS A 80 4.39 -7.91 -9.26
N ALA A 81 4.75 -6.69 -9.63
CA ALA A 81 6.08 -6.32 -10.08
C ALA A 81 6.82 -5.54 -8.99
N HIS A 82 8.06 -5.92 -8.68
CA HIS A 82 8.97 -5.18 -7.81
C HIS A 82 10.06 -4.51 -8.64
N TYR A 83 10.05 -3.18 -8.66
CA TYR A 83 11.08 -2.35 -9.28
C TYR A 83 12.26 -2.15 -8.33
N TYR A 84 11.98 -2.18 -7.03
CA TYR A 84 12.97 -2.06 -5.97
C TYR A 84 12.65 -3.03 -4.84
N THR A 85 13.67 -3.66 -4.26
CA THR A 85 13.56 -4.50 -3.07
C THR A 85 14.50 -4.02 -1.97
N GLN A 86 14.07 -4.16 -0.72
CA GLN A 86 14.86 -3.82 0.46
C GLN A 86 14.29 -4.56 1.67
N GLY A 87 15.15 -5.17 2.48
CA GLY A 87 14.77 -5.75 3.77
C GLY A 87 14.58 -4.71 4.86
N SER A 88 14.24 -5.16 6.06
CA SER A 88 14.02 -4.31 7.22
C SER A 88 14.61 -4.90 8.48
N ILE A 89 15.13 -4.05 9.36
CA ILE A 89 15.51 -4.47 10.72
C ILE A 89 14.32 -5.04 11.50
N LYS A 90 13.10 -4.59 11.18
CA LYS A 90 11.85 -5.10 11.78
C LYS A 90 11.52 -6.53 11.33
N SER A 91 12.21 -7.04 10.31
CA SER A 91 12.04 -8.37 9.73
C SER A 91 13.30 -9.24 9.84
N SER A 92 14.28 -8.88 10.67
CA SER A 92 15.58 -9.58 10.74
C SER A 92 15.59 -10.95 11.43
N THR A 93 14.53 -11.33 12.15
CA THR A 93 14.51 -12.59 12.91
C THR A 93 14.04 -13.79 12.09
N THR A 94 13.77 -13.59 10.80
CA THR A 94 13.32 -14.63 9.88
C THR A 94 14.50 -15.38 9.25
N PRO A 95 14.32 -16.66 8.85
CA PRO A 95 15.38 -17.41 8.15
C PRO A 95 15.64 -16.89 6.72
N ASP A 96 14.66 -16.22 6.12
CA ASP A 96 14.77 -15.61 4.79
C ASP A 96 15.76 -14.43 4.82
N GLN A 97 16.75 -14.50 3.93
CA GLN A 97 17.84 -13.53 3.82
C GLN A 97 17.38 -12.20 3.20
N ASP A 98 16.30 -12.22 2.40
CA ASP A 98 15.77 -11.04 1.73
C ASP A 98 14.92 -10.15 2.67
N CYS A 99 14.54 -10.68 3.84
CA CYS A 99 13.74 -9.96 4.82
C CYS A 99 14.55 -9.04 5.74
N GLY A 100 15.75 -9.44 6.15
CA GLY A 100 16.47 -8.79 7.25
C GLY A 100 17.21 -7.51 6.87
N ALA A 101 17.82 -6.87 7.87
CA ALA A 101 18.60 -5.63 7.70
C ALA A 101 19.80 -5.76 6.72
N HIS A 102 20.23 -6.99 6.41
CA HIS A 102 21.32 -7.25 5.46
C HIS A 102 20.86 -7.27 4.00
N ALA A 103 19.56 -7.37 3.74
CA ALA A 103 19.00 -7.21 2.40
C ALA A 103 18.95 -5.74 2.03
N PHE A 104 20.09 -5.24 1.54
CA PHE A 104 20.23 -3.85 1.13
C PHE A 104 19.35 -3.51 -0.08
N PHE A 105 19.11 -2.22 -0.27
CA PHE A 105 18.36 -1.69 -1.39
C PHE A 105 18.92 -2.19 -2.73
N LYS A 106 18.03 -2.73 -3.58
CA LYS A 106 18.36 -3.22 -4.92
C LYS A 106 17.31 -2.75 -5.92
N GLN A 107 17.76 -2.25 -7.06
CA GLN A 107 16.91 -1.94 -8.22
C GLN A 107 16.87 -3.15 -9.16
N HIS A 108 15.72 -3.35 -9.81
CA HIS A 108 15.50 -4.40 -10.80
C HIS A 108 14.99 -3.79 -12.12
N ASP A 109 15.69 -4.09 -13.21
CA ASP A 109 15.29 -3.74 -14.57
C ASP A 109 15.67 -4.88 -15.53
N PRO A 110 14.71 -5.68 -16.04
CA PRO A 110 13.26 -5.60 -15.77
C PRO A 110 12.92 -5.86 -14.29
N PRO A 111 11.74 -5.42 -13.81
CA PRO A 111 11.31 -5.69 -12.43
C PRO A 111 11.14 -7.20 -12.20
N LEU A 112 11.28 -7.62 -10.93
CA LEU A 112 10.86 -8.97 -10.55
C LEU A 112 9.34 -9.05 -10.68
N LEU A 113 8.81 -10.11 -11.29
CA LEU A 113 7.39 -10.27 -11.58
C LEU A 113 6.89 -11.59 -11.01
N PHE A 114 5.82 -11.55 -10.22
CA PHE A 114 5.26 -12.73 -9.56
C PHE A 114 3.76 -12.87 -9.86
N ASN A 115 3.27 -14.09 -9.96
CA ASN A 115 1.84 -14.40 -10.02
C ASN A 115 1.36 -14.87 -8.64
N LEU A 116 0.69 -13.98 -7.92
CA LEU A 116 0.26 -14.19 -6.53
C LEU A 116 -0.90 -15.19 -6.36
N GLU A 117 -1.57 -15.61 -7.44
CA GLU A 117 -2.59 -16.67 -7.36
C GLU A 117 -1.96 -18.05 -7.16
N ILE A 118 -0.75 -18.27 -7.71
CA ILE A 118 -0.05 -19.55 -7.65
C ILE A 118 1.20 -19.49 -6.76
N ASP A 119 1.77 -18.30 -6.58
CA ASP A 119 2.94 -18.03 -5.75
C ASP A 119 2.70 -16.79 -4.87
N SER A 120 1.86 -16.96 -3.85
CA SER A 120 1.57 -15.92 -2.87
C SER A 120 2.78 -15.52 -2.02
N SER A 121 3.82 -16.35 -2.02
CA SER A 121 5.04 -16.18 -1.23
C SER A 121 6.17 -15.49 -2.01
N GLU A 122 5.97 -15.18 -3.28
CA GLU A 122 6.91 -14.43 -4.12
C GLU A 122 8.28 -15.13 -4.24
N ASN A 123 8.28 -16.47 -4.33
CA ASN A 123 9.50 -17.28 -4.43
C ASN A 123 10.00 -17.47 -5.86
N TYR A 124 9.10 -17.43 -6.85
CA TYR A 124 9.37 -17.82 -8.23
C TYR A 124 9.14 -16.64 -9.19
N ASN A 125 10.22 -15.90 -9.45
CA ASN A 125 10.21 -14.81 -10.41
C ASN A 125 9.88 -15.31 -11.82
N LEU A 126 8.85 -14.73 -12.44
CA LEU A 126 8.47 -15.00 -13.82
C LEU A 126 9.52 -14.44 -14.79
N SER A 127 9.70 -15.15 -15.90
CA SER A 127 10.59 -14.74 -16.97
C SER A 127 9.94 -14.96 -18.33
N MET A 128 10.43 -14.26 -19.35
CA MET A 128 9.97 -14.44 -20.73
C MET A 128 10.16 -15.88 -21.24
N ALA A 129 11.10 -16.65 -20.66
CA ALA A 129 11.32 -18.03 -21.06
C ALA A 129 10.25 -18.99 -20.52
N ASP A 130 9.61 -18.63 -19.40
CA ASP A 130 8.74 -19.52 -18.64
C ASP A 130 7.24 -19.19 -18.81
N ASP A 131 6.91 -17.95 -19.17
CA ASP A 131 5.52 -17.49 -19.24
C ASP A 131 5.24 -16.72 -20.56
N PRO A 132 4.32 -17.22 -21.41
CA PRO A 132 3.95 -16.56 -22.66
C PRO A 132 3.23 -15.21 -22.44
N GLU A 133 2.58 -15.00 -21.29
CA GLU A 133 1.90 -13.75 -20.94
C GLU A 133 2.85 -12.71 -20.34
N TYR A 134 4.11 -13.08 -20.04
CA TYR A 134 5.09 -12.23 -19.37
C TYR A 134 5.18 -10.82 -19.98
N LYS A 135 5.28 -10.76 -21.31
CA LYS A 135 5.48 -9.48 -22.02
C LYS A 135 4.25 -8.58 -21.89
N ASP A 136 3.06 -9.13 -22.12
CA ASP A 136 1.80 -8.38 -22.08
C ASP A 136 1.50 -7.89 -20.66
N VAL A 137 1.75 -8.74 -19.65
CA VAL A 137 1.60 -8.39 -18.24
C VAL A 137 2.57 -7.30 -17.81
N LEU A 138 3.85 -7.42 -18.21
CA LEU A 138 4.86 -6.42 -17.88
C LEU A 138 4.53 -5.06 -18.51
N GLU A 139 4.12 -5.04 -19.77
CA GLU A 139 3.68 -3.81 -20.46
C GLU A 139 2.46 -3.18 -19.78
N MET A 140 1.47 -3.99 -19.39
CA MET A 140 0.30 -3.53 -18.64
C MET A 140 0.70 -2.87 -17.31
N ILE A 141 1.52 -3.54 -16.49
CA ILE A 141 1.93 -3.00 -15.18
C ILE A 141 2.76 -1.73 -15.34
N GLN A 142 3.67 -1.69 -16.32
CA GLN A 142 4.46 -0.50 -16.62
C GLN A 142 3.58 0.69 -17.04
N SER A 143 2.55 0.44 -17.85
CA SER A 143 1.58 1.47 -18.24
C SER A 143 0.82 2.03 -17.02
N VAL A 144 0.30 1.14 -16.17
CA VAL A 144 -0.42 1.52 -14.94
C VAL A 144 0.48 2.30 -13.97
N LYS A 145 1.73 1.87 -13.79
CA LYS A 145 2.72 2.58 -12.98
C LYS A 145 2.98 3.99 -13.53
N LYS A 146 3.21 4.11 -14.83
CA LYS A 146 3.49 5.38 -15.49
C LYS A 146 2.30 6.33 -15.38
N GLU A 147 1.09 5.84 -15.59
CA GLU A 147 -0.13 6.63 -15.45
C GLU A 147 -0.28 7.20 -14.04
N PHE A 148 -0.08 6.36 -13.02
CA PHE A 148 -0.13 6.79 -11.62
C PHE A 148 0.93 7.85 -11.32
N GLU A 149 2.18 7.63 -11.72
CA GLU A 149 3.29 8.54 -11.42
C GLU A 149 3.20 9.88 -12.15
N MET A 150 2.51 9.97 -13.29
CA MET A 150 2.26 11.26 -13.96
C MET A 150 1.34 12.18 -13.13
N GLY A 151 0.43 11.61 -12.33
CA GLY A 151 -0.50 12.37 -11.50
C GLY A 151 -0.04 12.56 -10.05
N MET A 152 0.98 11.84 -9.62
CA MET A 152 1.42 11.83 -8.23
C MET A 152 2.45 12.93 -7.95
N VAL A 153 2.15 13.78 -6.97
CA VAL A 153 3.05 14.82 -6.47
C VAL A 153 3.33 14.56 -5.00
N PHE A 154 4.61 14.46 -4.64
CA PHE A 154 5.01 14.29 -3.25
C PHE A 154 4.69 15.56 -2.46
N GLY A 155 3.95 15.40 -1.37
CA GLY A 155 3.72 16.48 -0.41
C GLY A 155 4.97 16.78 0.41
N GLU A 156 5.00 17.94 1.05
CA GLU A 156 6.05 18.28 2.01
C GLU A 156 6.11 17.23 3.13
N SER A 157 7.30 16.65 3.36
CA SER A 157 7.49 15.65 4.42
C SER A 157 7.27 16.28 5.81
N GLN A 158 6.18 15.88 6.48
CA GLN A 158 5.90 16.31 7.85
C GLN A 158 6.90 15.73 8.85
N MET A 159 7.41 14.52 8.59
CA MET A 159 8.41 13.86 9.44
C MET A 159 9.77 14.58 9.40
N ASN A 160 10.07 15.30 8.31
CA ASN A 160 11.31 16.06 8.15
C ASN A 160 11.24 17.48 8.72
N LYS A 161 10.12 17.89 9.34
CA LYS A 161 9.99 19.19 10.04
C LYS A 161 10.84 19.31 11.31
N GLY A 162 11.49 18.22 11.72
CA GLY A 162 12.34 18.17 12.91
C GLY A 162 11.59 17.63 14.13
N ARG A 163 12.22 17.77 15.30
CA ARG A 163 11.67 17.33 16.59
C ARG A 163 11.79 18.46 17.59
N ASP A 164 10.74 18.66 18.38
CA ASP A 164 10.71 19.61 19.47
C ASP A 164 10.28 18.90 20.76
N PRO A 165 11.21 18.67 21.71
CA PRO A 165 10.89 18.04 23.00
C PRO A 165 9.85 18.81 23.82
N ALA A 166 9.62 20.10 23.54
CA ALA A 166 8.58 20.87 24.22
C ALA A 166 7.16 20.43 23.82
N LEU A 167 7.00 19.72 22.70
CA LEU A 167 5.72 19.18 22.21
C LEU A 167 5.38 17.81 22.82
N GLU A 168 6.26 17.23 23.64
CA GLU A 168 5.96 15.97 24.34
C GLU A 168 4.77 16.15 25.29
N PRO A 169 3.72 15.30 25.20
CA PRO A 169 2.57 15.38 26.09
C PRO A 169 2.97 15.19 27.56
N CYS A 170 2.49 16.07 28.44
CA CYS A 170 2.82 16.07 29.85
C CYS A 170 1.57 16.33 30.70
N CYS A 171 1.31 15.53 31.73
CA CYS A 171 0.09 15.68 32.53
C CYS A 171 0.05 17.01 33.30
N THR A 172 1.22 17.47 33.76
CA THR A 172 1.40 18.83 34.29
C THR A 172 2.21 19.66 33.29
N PRO A 173 1.59 20.49 32.44
CA PRO A 173 2.26 21.14 31.31
C PRO A 173 3.48 21.97 31.68
N ASP A 174 3.48 22.60 32.86
CA ASP A 174 4.54 23.50 33.34
C ASP A 174 5.56 22.82 34.28
N CYS A 175 5.52 21.49 34.39
CA CYS A 175 6.43 20.79 35.30
C CYS A 175 7.90 20.93 34.87
N SER A 176 8.81 20.88 35.84
CA SER A 176 10.25 20.86 35.61
C SER A 176 10.95 19.93 36.60
N PRO A 177 11.91 19.09 36.16
CA PRO A 177 12.44 18.99 34.79
C PRO A 177 11.64 18.04 33.88
N LYS A 178 11.35 18.46 32.64
CA LYS A 178 10.80 17.57 31.60
C LYS A 178 11.90 16.66 31.02
N PRO A 179 11.59 15.40 30.64
CA PRO A 179 10.29 14.73 30.72
C PRO A 179 10.04 13.99 32.05
N SER A 180 10.99 13.96 32.98
CA SER A 180 10.89 13.11 34.18
C SER A 180 9.78 13.51 35.15
N CYS A 181 9.36 14.77 35.13
CA CYS A 181 8.22 15.25 35.92
C CYS A 181 6.84 14.99 35.28
N CYS A 182 6.78 14.46 34.06
CA CYS A 182 5.54 14.21 33.33
C CYS A 182 4.87 12.91 33.80
N THR A 183 4.50 12.85 35.07
CA THR A 183 3.75 11.76 35.71
C THR A 183 2.40 12.25 36.22
N CYS A 184 1.47 11.32 36.49
CA CYS A 184 0.13 11.61 37.02
C CYS A 184 -0.26 10.66 38.15
#